data_AF-A0A819RNQ5-F1
#
_entry.id   AF-A0A819RNQ5-F1
#
_cell.length_a   1.000
_cell.length_b   1.000
_cell.length_c   1.000
_cell.angle_alpha   90.00
_cell.angle_beta   90.00
_cell.angle_gamma   90.00
#
_symmetry.space_group_name_H-M   'P 1'
#
loop_
_entity.id
_entity.type
_entity.pdbx_description
1 polymer ?
#
loop_
_entity_poly.entity_id
_entity_poly.type
_entity_poly.pdbx_seq_one_letter_code
_entity_poly.pdbx_strand_id
1 'polypeptide(L)'
;MPQMDPLFMAMSCYRRRKFEQCVDITTNLLDKNPNDQVAWLLKMRALTEQLYVDETEVADIGLVDILDDNAFHQAPMPGTSMRQPTADANSAMNGPSPAMRPTTMAGRPITGMLRLGTQSTQGGKSMENALKTARTAATARPITGATGRFV
;
A
#
# COMPACT_ATOMS: atom_id res chain seq x y z
N MET A 1 -20.01 -36.92 26.23
CA MET A 1 -19.92 -36.48 24.81
C MET A 1 -18.44 -36.32 24.48
N PRO A 2 -17.96 -36.75 23.31
CA PRO A 2 -16.58 -36.49 22.92
C PRO A 2 -16.37 -34.98 22.80
N GLN A 3 -15.41 -34.46 23.55
CA GLN A 3 -15.03 -33.05 23.52
C GLN A 3 -14.27 -32.81 22.21
N MET A 4 -14.69 -31.80 21.43
CA MET A 4 -14.02 -31.44 20.17
C MET A 4 -12.56 -31.07 20.45
N ASP A 5 -11.64 -31.56 19.62
CA ASP A 5 -10.23 -31.26 19.75
C ASP A 5 -9.98 -29.74 19.56
N PRO A 6 -9.39 -29.06 20.56
CA PRO A 6 -9.13 -27.62 20.49
C PRO A 6 -8.19 -27.22 19.35
N LEU A 7 -7.21 -28.05 18.99
CA LEU A 7 -6.29 -27.74 17.89
C LEU A 7 -7.03 -27.77 16.54
N PHE A 8 -7.87 -28.79 16.32
CA PHE A 8 -8.74 -28.86 15.16
C PHE A 8 -9.70 -27.66 15.07
N MET A 9 -10.28 -27.24 16.20
CA MET A 9 -11.14 -26.04 16.25
C MET A 9 -10.36 -24.78 15.84
N ALA A 10 -9.14 -24.58 16.35
CA ALA A 10 -8.29 -23.45 15.99
C ALA A 10 -7.98 -23.43 14.48
N MET A 11 -7.61 -24.58 13.91
CA MET A 11 -7.35 -24.72 12.47
C MET A 11 -8.60 -24.39 11.63
N SER A 12 -9.78 -24.80 12.09
CA SER A 12 -11.05 -24.46 11.43
C SER A 12 -11.33 -22.96 11.47
N CYS A 13 -11.09 -22.30 12.61
CA CYS A 13 -11.19 -20.85 12.74
C CYS A 13 -10.22 -20.11 11.81
N TYR A 14 -8.97 -20.54 11.75
CA TYR A 14 -7.96 -19.97 10.85
C TYR A 14 -8.38 -20.07 9.38
N ARG A 15 -8.85 -21.24 8.91
CA ARG A 15 -9.34 -21.42 7.52
C ARG A 15 -10.54 -20.52 7.19
N ARG A 16 -11.35 -20.17 8.19
CA ARG A 16 -12.52 -19.28 8.05
C ARG A 16 -12.17 -17.80 8.23
N ARG A 17 -10.87 -17.45 8.27
CA ARG A 17 -10.36 -16.09 8.52
C ARG A 17 -10.81 -15.48 9.85
N LYS A 18 -11.16 -16.32 10.83
CA LYS A 18 -11.49 -15.89 12.20
C LYS A 18 -10.21 -15.87 13.04
N PHE A 19 -9.33 -14.94 12.74
CA PHE A 19 -7.97 -14.93 13.30
C PHE A 19 -7.96 -14.66 14.81
N GLU A 20 -8.77 -13.73 15.32
CA GLU A 20 -8.91 -13.44 16.76
C GLU A 20 -9.21 -14.72 17.56
N GLN A 21 -10.27 -15.44 17.16
CA GLN A 21 -10.70 -16.66 17.82
C GLN A 21 -9.64 -17.77 17.75
N CYS A 22 -8.87 -17.82 16.65
CA CYS A 22 -7.76 -18.75 16.52
C CYS A 22 -6.62 -18.41 17.50
N VAL A 23 -6.28 -17.13 17.66
CA VAL A 23 -5.27 -16.64 18.59
C VAL A 23 -5.67 -16.93 20.04
N ASP A 24 -6.94 -16.75 20.40
CA ASP A 24 -7.44 -17.05 21.74
C ASP A 24 -7.31 -18.55 22.07
N ILE A 25 -7.76 -19.43 21.17
CA ILE A 25 -7.72 -20.88 21.38
C ILE A 25 -6.27 -21.38 21.46
N THR A 26 -5.39 -20.90 20.57
CA THR A 26 -3.97 -21.27 20.56
C THR A 26 -3.23 -20.73 21.78
N THR A 27 -3.59 -19.56 22.29
CA THR A 27 -3.02 -19.03 23.55
C THR A 27 -3.39 -19.93 24.73
N ASN A 28 -4.66 -20.31 24.86
CA ASN A 28 -5.10 -21.25 25.89
C ASN A 28 -4.44 -22.64 25.77
N LEU A 29 -4.06 -23.07 24.56
CA LEU A 29 -3.32 -24.31 24.34
C LEU A 29 -1.86 -24.18 24.77
N LEU A 30 -1.19 -23.08 24.41
CA LEU A 30 0.20 -22.81 24.76
C LEU A 30 0.39 -22.59 26.27
N ASP A 31 -0.60 -22.02 26.95
CA ASP A 31 -0.58 -21.89 28.42
C ASP A 31 -0.56 -23.25 29.13
N LYS A 32 -1.15 -24.28 28.51
CA LYS A 32 -1.16 -25.67 29.02
C LYS A 32 0.09 -26.44 28.62
N ASN A 33 0.54 -26.28 27.37
CA ASN A 33 1.74 -26.91 26.85
C ASN A 33 2.57 -25.90 26.04
N PRO A 34 3.58 -25.27 26.68
CA PRO A 34 4.42 -24.29 26.01
C PRO A 34 5.26 -24.84 24.85
N ASN A 35 5.46 -26.16 24.79
CA ASN A 35 6.30 -26.82 23.78
C ASN A 35 5.51 -27.33 22.56
N ASP A 36 4.22 -26.98 22.44
CA ASP A 36 3.43 -27.32 21.26
C ASP A 36 3.79 -26.39 20.07
N GLN A 37 4.68 -26.89 19.22
CA GLN A 37 5.15 -26.19 18.02
C GLN A 37 4.02 -25.89 17.03
N VAL A 38 3.00 -26.74 16.95
CA VAL A 38 1.90 -26.58 15.97
C VAL A 38 0.97 -25.45 16.42
N ALA A 39 0.60 -25.43 17.70
CA ALA A 39 -0.18 -24.34 18.28
C ALA A 39 0.56 -22.98 18.16
N TRP A 40 1.88 -22.99 18.38
CA TRP A 40 2.72 -21.81 18.23
C TRP A 40 2.74 -21.27 16.80
N LEU A 41 3.03 -22.14 15.82
CA LEU A 41 3.07 -21.75 14.41
C LEU A 41 1.71 -21.24 13.92
N LEU A 42 0.62 -21.90 14.34
CA LEU A 42 -0.74 -21.48 13.98
C LEU A 42 -1.08 -20.09 14.56
N LYS A 43 -0.67 -19.81 15.80
CA LYS A 43 -0.81 -18.48 16.42
C LYS A 43 -0.04 -17.42 15.65
N MET A 44 1.24 -17.66 15.36
CA MET A 44 2.08 -16.73 14.62
C MET A 44 1.49 -16.41 13.24
N ARG A 45 1.01 -17.44 12.53
CA ARG A 45 0.39 -17.27 11.22
C ARG A 45 -0.92 -16.47 11.28
N ALA A 46 -1.76 -16.72 12.28
CA ALA A 46 -2.99 -15.95 12.49
C ALA A 46 -2.69 -14.47 12.77
N LEU A 47 -1.68 -14.17 13.60
CA LEU A 47 -1.26 -12.80 13.89
C LEU A 47 -0.73 -12.07 12.64
N THR A 48 0.09 -12.73 11.82
CA THR A 48 0.59 -12.11 10.58
C THR A 48 -0.52 -11.87 9.57
N GLU A 49 -1.52 -12.76 9.49
CA GLU A 49 -2.64 -12.59 8.55
C GLU A 49 -3.67 -11.55 8.98
N GLN A 50 -3.78 -11.24 10.27
CA GLN A 50 -4.59 -10.10 10.73
C GLN A 50 -4.12 -8.75 10.17
N LEU A 51 -2.81 -8.62 9.97
CA LEU A 51 -2.15 -7.39 9.53
C LEU A 51 -1.63 -7.50 8.10
N TYR A 52 -1.96 -8.57 7.39
CA TYR A 52 -1.42 -8.81 6.06
C TYR A 52 -1.98 -7.79 5.07
N VAL A 53 -1.06 -7.08 4.41
CA VAL A 53 -1.33 -6.19 3.28
C VAL A 53 -0.53 -6.71 2.09
N ASP A 54 -1.16 -6.72 0.92
CA ASP A 54 -0.49 -7.15 -0.32
C ASP A 54 0.69 -6.23 -0.63
N GLU A 55 1.89 -6.81 -0.70
CA GLU A 55 3.14 -6.09 -0.97
C GLU A 55 3.11 -5.35 -2.31
N THR A 56 2.34 -5.83 -3.29
CA THR A 56 2.22 -5.17 -4.60
C THR A 56 1.42 -3.87 -4.56
N GLU A 57 0.51 -3.75 -3.58
CA GLU A 57 -0.28 -2.54 -3.36
C GLU A 57 0.44 -1.56 -2.40
N VAL A 58 1.35 -2.05 -1.56
CA VAL A 58 2.23 -1.23 -0.70
C VAL A 58 3.38 -0.65 -1.53
N ALA A 59 3.05 0.26 -2.44
CA ALA A 59 4.03 1.08 -3.12
C ALA A 59 4.15 2.44 -2.40
N ASP A 60 4.93 2.46 -1.32
CA ASP A 60 5.29 3.71 -0.64
C ASP A 60 6.48 4.35 -1.36
N ILE A 61 6.27 5.51 -1.97
CA ILE A 61 7.35 6.32 -2.55
C ILE A 61 7.66 7.42 -1.55
N GLY A 62 8.83 7.31 -0.91
CA GLY A 62 9.31 8.28 0.04
C GLY A 62 9.80 9.56 -0.63
N LEU A 63 9.93 10.64 0.16
CA LEU A 63 10.58 11.87 -0.30
C LEU A 63 12.05 11.63 -0.70
N VAL A 64 12.71 10.63 -0.09
CA VAL A 64 14.08 10.23 -0.43
C VAL A 64 14.14 9.66 -1.84
N ASP A 65 13.18 8.83 -2.23
CA ASP A 65 13.13 8.21 -3.57
C ASP A 65 12.94 9.25 -4.69
N ILE A 66 12.40 10.43 -4.36
CA ILE A 66 12.27 11.55 -5.30
C ILE A 66 13.63 12.21 -5.59
N LEU A 67 14.54 12.17 -4.61
CA LEU A 67 15.91 12.70 -4.74
C LEU A 67 16.86 11.67 -5.37
N ASP A 68 16.42 10.42 -5.47
CA ASP A 68 17.22 9.33 -5.99
C ASP A 68 17.28 9.37 -7.53
N ASP A 69 18.51 9.39 -8.06
CA ASP A 69 18.78 9.48 -9.49
C ASP A 69 19.13 8.12 -10.10
N ASN A 70 18.18 7.19 -9.99
CA ASN A 70 18.31 5.86 -10.60
C ASN A 70 18.01 5.84 -12.12
N ALA A 71 17.76 7.00 -12.73
CA ALA A 71 17.46 7.07 -14.16
C ALA A 71 18.76 7.16 -14.98
N PHE A 72 18.99 6.19 -15.87
CA PHE A 72 20.17 6.20 -16.74
C PHE A 72 20.20 7.41 -17.71
N HIS A 73 19.03 7.83 -18.20
CA HIS A 73 18.92 8.97 -19.12
C HIS A 73 18.37 10.20 -18.40
N GLN A 74 19.14 11.29 -18.43
CA GLN A 74 18.71 12.57 -17.85
C GLN A 74 17.72 13.32 -18.75
N ALA A 75 17.77 13.09 -20.07
CA ALA A 75 16.88 13.69 -21.07
C ALA A 75 16.38 12.62 -22.07
N PRO A 76 15.49 11.72 -21.63
CA PRO A 76 14.91 10.71 -22.50
C PRO A 76 14.02 11.35 -23.58
N MET A 77 13.92 10.69 -24.74
CA MET A 77 13.02 11.12 -25.80
C MET A 77 11.55 11.11 -25.33
N PRO A 78 10.67 11.96 -25.90
CA PRO A 78 9.24 11.91 -25.60
C PRO A 78 8.66 10.51 -25.85
N GLY A 79 7.91 9.99 -24.87
CA GLY A 79 7.29 8.67 -24.95
C GLY A 79 8.20 7.49 -24.56
N THR A 80 9.49 7.71 -24.29
CA THR A 80 10.41 6.65 -23.84
C THR A 80 10.68 6.68 -22.33
N SER A 81 9.97 7.54 -21.58
CA SER A 81 10.07 7.64 -20.12
C SER A 81 8.75 8.04 -19.49
N MET A 82 8.49 7.56 -18.27
CA MET A 82 7.34 7.96 -17.45
C MET A 82 7.53 9.35 -16.81
N ARG A 83 8.79 9.82 -16.69
CA ARG A 83 9.16 11.17 -16.21
C ARG A 83 8.91 12.19 -17.33
N GLN A 84 7.67 12.41 -17.73
CA GLN A 84 7.36 13.45 -18.71
C GLN A 84 7.54 14.85 -18.07
N PRO A 85 8.39 15.72 -18.62
CA PRO A 85 8.29 17.16 -18.35
C PRO A 85 7.00 17.66 -19.00
N THR A 86 6.12 18.26 -18.20
CA THR A 86 4.83 18.84 -18.60
C THR A 86 4.99 20.15 -19.38
N ALA A 87 6.01 20.27 -20.24
CA ALA A 87 6.29 21.50 -20.99
C ALA A 87 5.82 21.44 -22.46
N ASP A 88 5.54 20.25 -23.01
CA ASP A 88 4.93 20.14 -24.34
C ASP A 88 3.41 19.94 -24.22
N ALA A 89 2.72 21.05 -23.97
CA ALA A 89 1.26 21.16 -24.08
C ALA A 89 0.70 20.77 -25.47
N ASN A 90 1.58 20.52 -26.45
CA ASN A 90 1.23 20.12 -27.82
C ASN A 90 1.31 18.60 -28.08
N SER A 91 1.77 17.79 -27.11
CA SER A 91 1.72 16.31 -27.18
C SER A 91 0.54 15.70 -26.41
N ALA A 92 -0.45 16.51 -26.03
CA ALA A 92 -1.69 16.09 -25.37
C ALA A 92 -2.76 15.57 -26.35
N MET A 93 -2.38 15.06 -27.53
CA MET A 93 -3.33 14.85 -28.64
C MET A 93 -4.24 13.60 -28.50
N ASN A 94 -4.14 12.82 -27.43
CA ASN A 94 -4.96 11.61 -27.26
C ASN A 94 -5.80 11.57 -25.96
N GLY A 95 -5.97 12.70 -25.26
CA GLY A 95 -6.74 12.77 -24.00
C GLY A 95 -7.74 13.93 -23.96
N PRO A 96 -8.78 13.85 -23.11
CA PRO A 96 -9.70 14.96 -22.89
C PRO A 96 -8.97 16.18 -22.35
N SER A 97 -9.33 17.36 -22.87
CA SER A 97 -8.73 18.63 -22.43
C SER A 97 -9.07 18.93 -20.96
N PRO A 98 -8.28 19.77 -20.27
CA PRO A 98 -8.60 20.20 -18.90
C PRO A 98 -9.99 20.85 -18.74
N ALA A 99 -10.55 21.40 -19.83
CA ALA A 99 -11.91 21.92 -19.86
C ALA A 99 -12.98 20.82 -19.80
N MET A 100 -12.65 19.60 -20.25
CA MET A 100 -13.55 18.43 -20.26
C MET A 100 -13.30 17.48 -19.09
N ARG A 101 -12.05 17.39 -18.60
CA ARG A 101 -11.69 16.55 -17.46
C ARG A 101 -10.77 17.31 -16.51
N PRO A 102 -11.14 17.48 -15.23
CA PRO A 102 -10.27 18.08 -14.24
C PRO A 102 -8.92 17.35 -14.17
N THR A 103 -7.85 18.11 -13.97
CA THR A 103 -6.50 17.59 -13.82
C THR A 103 -6.04 17.70 -12.38
N THR A 104 -5.12 16.82 -11.98
CA THR A 104 -4.37 16.96 -10.74
C THR A 104 -3.42 18.16 -10.83
N MET A 105 -2.77 18.50 -9.71
CA MET A 105 -1.79 19.59 -9.62
C MET A 105 -0.61 19.45 -10.61
N ALA A 106 -0.40 18.27 -11.19
CA ALA A 106 0.64 18.00 -12.18
C ALA A 106 0.14 17.89 -13.62
N GLY A 107 -1.08 18.34 -13.90
CA GLY A 107 -1.62 18.35 -15.25
C GLY A 107 -2.01 16.97 -15.77
N ARG A 108 -1.92 15.90 -14.96
CA ARG A 108 -2.48 14.58 -15.29
C ARG A 108 -3.98 14.58 -15.03
N PRO A 109 -4.84 14.16 -15.98
CA PRO A 109 -6.28 14.05 -15.73
C PRO A 109 -6.60 13.12 -14.55
N ILE A 110 -7.60 13.47 -13.72
CA ILE A 110 -8.00 12.66 -12.55
C ILE A 110 -8.45 11.25 -12.95
N THR A 111 -7.97 10.19 -12.29
CA THR A 111 -8.38 8.79 -12.55
C THR A 111 -9.64 8.40 -11.78
N GLY A 112 -10.37 7.37 -12.26
CA GLY A 112 -11.58 6.84 -11.60
C GLY A 112 -11.30 5.78 -10.51
N MET A 113 -10.04 5.36 -10.33
CA MET A 113 -9.62 4.39 -9.32
C MET A 113 -8.41 4.94 -8.56
N LEU A 114 -8.48 4.94 -7.23
CA LEU A 114 -7.37 5.30 -6.37
C LEU A 114 -6.67 4.02 -5.88
N ARG A 115 -5.42 3.81 -6.29
CA ARG A 115 -4.51 2.82 -5.70
C ARG A 115 -3.43 3.50 -4.89
N LEU A 116 -2.89 2.83 -3.88
CA LEU A 116 -1.82 3.38 -3.04
C LEU A 116 -0.58 3.75 -3.88
N GLY A 117 -0.20 2.92 -4.85
CA GLY A 117 0.89 3.22 -5.79
C GLY A 117 0.58 4.24 -6.90
N THR A 118 -0.56 4.95 -6.88
CA THR A 118 -0.93 5.88 -7.95
C THR A 118 -0.05 7.13 -7.91
N GLN A 119 0.91 7.22 -8.83
CA GLN A 119 1.76 8.40 -8.95
C GLN A 119 1.06 9.52 -9.72
N SER A 120 0.56 10.52 -9.00
CA SER A 120 0.05 11.74 -9.63
C SER A 120 1.16 12.71 -10.02
N THR A 121 2.35 12.65 -9.40
CA THR A 121 3.55 13.45 -9.76
C THR A 121 4.82 12.97 -9.04
N GLN A 122 5.97 13.10 -9.70
CA GLN A 122 7.25 13.39 -9.03
C GLN A 122 7.31 14.91 -8.87
N GLY A 123 6.91 15.41 -7.70
CA GLY A 123 6.99 16.83 -7.36
C GLY A 123 8.38 17.38 -7.74
N GLY A 124 8.41 18.61 -8.26
CA GLY A 124 9.62 19.22 -8.83
C GLY A 124 10.84 18.96 -7.95
N LYS A 125 11.99 18.69 -8.60
CA LYS A 125 13.28 18.19 -8.05
C LYS A 125 13.86 18.92 -6.82
N SER A 126 13.17 19.92 -6.27
CA SER A 126 13.54 20.61 -5.04
C SER A 126 12.69 20.12 -3.87
N MET A 127 13.38 19.59 -2.85
CA MET A 127 12.82 19.23 -1.55
C MET A 127 11.97 20.36 -0.95
N GLU A 128 12.33 21.62 -1.17
CA GLU A 128 11.60 22.79 -0.68
C GLU A 128 10.16 22.85 -1.21
N ASN A 129 9.96 22.52 -2.49
CA ASN A 129 8.63 22.50 -3.09
C ASN A 129 7.79 21.33 -2.58
N ALA A 130 8.43 20.19 -2.32
CA ALA A 130 7.76 19.05 -1.69
C ALA A 130 7.29 19.37 -0.26
N LEU A 131 8.09 20.12 0.51
CA LEU A 131 7.75 20.52 1.88
C LEU A 131 6.67 21.61 1.93
N LYS A 132 6.65 22.54 0.95
CA LYS A 132 5.66 23.63 0.88
C LYS A 132 4.31 23.20 0.31
N THR A 133 4.24 22.06 -0.38
CA THR A 133 2.99 21.56 -0.97
C THR A 133 2.14 20.87 0.09
N ALA A 134 0.82 21.10 0.07
CA ALA A 134 -0.10 20.51 1.03
C ALA A 134 -0.03 18.97 1.02
N ARG A 135 0.21 18.38 2.20
CA ARG A 135 0.33 16.92 2.43
C ARG A 135 -0.95 16.11 2.17
N THR A 136 -2.04 16.79 1.82
CA THR A 136 -3.34 16.24 1.39
C THR A 136 -3.56 16.28 -0.12
N ALA A 137 -2.77 17.08 -0.86
CA ALA A 137 -2.89 17.23 -2.32
C ALA A 137 -1.90 16.34 -3.10
N ALA A 138 -0.83 15.91 -2.45
CA ALA A 138 0.05 14.83 -2.88
C ALA A 138 0.03 13.77 -1.79
N THR A 139 -0.12 12.51 -2.17
CA THR A 139 -0.17 11.31 -1.34
C THR A 139 1.12 11.12 -0.52
N ALA A 140 1.33 11.94 0.51
CA ALA A 140 2.52 11.95 1.35
C ALA A 140 2.27 11.41 2.77
N ARG A 141 1.13 10.74 3.00
CA ARG A 141 1.05 9.80 4.12
C ARG A 141 1.56 8.46 3.61
N PRO A 142 2.55 7.82 4.26
CA PRO A 142 2.62 6.37 4.18
C PRO A 142 1.25 5.84 4.69
N ILE A 143 0.53 5.14 3.83
CA ILE A 143 -0.85 4.69 4.12
C ILE A 143 -0.87 3.62 5.23
N THR A 144 0.31 3.14 5.66
CA THR A 144 0.47 2.34 6.89
C THR A 144 -0.20 2.98 8.12
N GLY A 145 -0.43 4.31 8.15
CA GLY A 145 -1.21 4.97 9.21
C GLY A 145 -2.72 5.12 8.98
N ALA A 146 -3.25 4.84 7.78
CA ALA A 146 -4.66 5.02 7.43
C ALA A 146 -5.44 3.70 7.30
N THR A 147 -4.77 2.57 7.04
CA THR A 147 -5.40 1.25 6.92
C THR A 147 -5.85 0.66 8.26
N GLY A 148 -5.36 1.17 9.39
CA GLY A 148 -5.73 0.69 10.74
C GLY A 148 -6.97 1.34 11.38
N ARG A 149 -7.69 2.23 10.68
CA ARG A 149 -8.82 2.99 11.26
C ARG A 149 -10.10 2.98 10.43
N PHE A 150 -10.26 2.03 9.52
CA PHE A 150 -11.58 1.65 9.04
C PHE A 150 -12.02 0.42 9.83
N VAL A 151 -12.60 0.71 11.00
CA VAL A 151 -13.53 -0.20 11.70
C VAL A 151 -14.86 -0.12 10.97
#